data_AF-A0A7Y5SN14-F1
#
_entry.id   AF-A0A7Y5SN14-F1
#
_cell.length_a   1.000
_cell.length_b   1.000
_cell.length_c   1.000
_cell.angle_alpha   90.00
_cell.angle_beta   90.00
_cell.angle_gamma   90.00
#
_symmetry.space_group_name_H-M   'P 1'
#
loop_
_entity.id
_entity.type
_entity.pdbx_description
1 polymer ?
#
loop_
_entity_poly.entity_id
_entity_poly.type
_entity_poly.pdbx_seq_one_letter_code
_entity_poly.pdbx_strand_id
1 'polypeptide(L)'
;MFFKRLWRDESGIINTTDVVLLTTILGLGIIVGVVMLRNQVVQEFGDLSTAIGNLSQSYEYQERTLTSASGTQTVAGSDYEDELDPGDGDDPPGEPPAGISITSPGPTLPNTTPGED
;
A
#
# COMPACT_ATOMS: atom_id res chain seq x y z
N MET A 1 17.22 -41.84 -49.31
CA MET A 1 17.92 -40.73 -48.63
C MET A 1 17.01 -39.81 -47.81
N PHE A 2 15.69 -39.98 -47.87
CA PHE A 2 14.71 -39.15 -47.14
C PHE A 2 14.68 -39.43 -45.61
N PHE A 3 14.75 -40.70 -45.21
CA PHE A 3 14.78 -41.12 -43.80
C PHE A 3 15.99 -40.59 -43.01
N LYS A 4 17.16 -40.43 -43.65
CA LYS A 4 18.35 -39.81 -43.01
C LYS A 4 18.18 -38.31 -42.77
N ARG A 5 17.32 -37.64 -43.55
CA ARG A 5 17.07 -36.20 -43.45
C ARG A 5 16.08 -35.90 -42.33
N LEU A 6 15.04 -36.73 -42.17
CA LEU A 6 14.13 -36.70 -41.01
C LEU A 6 14.84 -36.99 -39.68
N TRP A 7 15.79 -37.93 -39.67
CA TRP A 7 16.49 -38.29 -38.44
C TRP A 7 17.60 -37.31 -38.01
N ARG A 8 17.94 -36.37 -38.88
CA ARG A 8 18.96 -35.33 -38.67
C ARG A 8 18.38 -33.93 -38.74
N ASP A 9 17.05 -33.84 -38.66
CA ASP A 9 16.33 -32.57 -38.62
C ASP A 9 16.30 -32.07 -37.18
N GLU A 10 17.20 -31.15 -36.85
CA GLU A 10 17.25 -30.46 -35.56
C GLU A 10 16.34 -29.22 -35.53
N SER A 11 15.56 -28.95 -36.60
CA SER A 11 14.67 -27.76 -36.70
C SER A 11 13.51 -27.76 -35.70
N GLY A 12 13.38 -28.79 -34.88
CA GLY A 12 12.41 -28.87 -33.78
C GLY A 12 13.04 -28.90 -32.39
N ILE A 13 14.38 -28.88 -32.28
CA ILE A 13 15.06 -28.80 -30.99
C ILE A 13 15.14 -27.32 -30.63
N ILE A 14 14.35 -26.92 -29.64
CA ILE A 14 14.41 -25.57 -29.08
C ILE A 14 15.84 -25.38 -28.56
N ASN A 15 16.59 -24.46 -29.16
CA ASN A 15 17.95 -24.17 -28.70
C ASN A 15 17.88 -23.70 -27.25
N THR A 16 18.68 -24.31 -26.38
CA THR A 16 18.71 -23.98 -24.95
C THR A 16 18.99 -22.49 -24.73
N THR A 17 19.80 -21.89 -25.60
CA THR A 17 20.09 -20.45 -25.60
C THR A 17 18.83 -19.60 -25.78
N ASP A 18 17.90 -19.99 -26.65
CA ASP A 18 16.69 -19.21 -26.94
C ASP A 18 15.71 -19.26 -25.76
N VAL A 19 15.60 -20.41 -25.08
CA VAL A 19 14.78 -20.55 -23.86
C VAL A 19 15.36 -19.74 -22.72
N VAL A 20 16.69 -19.76 -22.55
CA VAL A 20 17.36 -18.97 -21.50
C VAL A 20 17.17 -17.48 -21.76
N LEU A 21 17.31 -17.03 -23.01
CA LEU A 21 17.10 -15.63 -23.39
C LEU A 21 15.64 -15.19 -23.15
N LEU A 22 14.66 -16.00 -23.55
CA LEU A 22 13.25 -15.73 -23.27
C LEU A 22 12.93 -15.71 -21.77
N THR A 23 13.47 -16.67 -21.01
CA THR A 23 13.22 -16.79 -19.57
C THR A 23 13.80 -15.61 -18.79
N THR A 24 14.97 -15.11 -19.20
CA THR A 24 15.60 -13.95 -18.55
C THR A 24 14.84 -12.65 -18.83
N ILE A 25 14.41 -12.42 -20.06
CA ILE A 25 13.56 -11.25 -20.41
C ILE A 25 12.22 -11.32 -19.66
N LEU A 26 11.60 -12.51 -19.61
CA LEU A 26 10.37 -12.73 -18.85
C LEU A 26 10.59 -12.47 -17.35
N GLY A 27 11.69 -12.99 -16.78
CA GLY A 27 12.04 -12.79 -15.38
C GLY A 27 12.23 -11.33 -15.02
N LEU A 28 12.94 -10.56 -15.86
CA LEU A 28 13.09 -9.11 -15.66
C LEU A 28 11.74 -8.37 -15.71
N GLY A 29 10.87 -8.75 -16.66
CA GLY A 29 9.52 -8.18 -16.77
C GLY A 29 8.65 -8.47 -15.54
N ILE A 30 8.72 -9.69 -15.01
CA ILE A 30 7.98 -10.07 -13.80
C ILE A 30 8.49 -9.31 -12.57
N ILE A 31 9.80 -9.18 -12.40
CA ILE A 31 10.37 -8.46 -11.26
C ILE A 31 9.90 -7.01 -11.25
N VAL A 32 10.03 -6.31 -12.38
CA VAL A 32 9.55 -4.92 -12.50
C VAL A 32 8.03 -4.87 -12.31
N GLY A 33 7.26 -5.77 -12.93
CA GLY A 33 5.81 -5.81 -12.80
C GLY A 33 5.31 -6.00 -11.36
N VAL A 34 5.96 -6.87 -10.58
CA VAL A 34 5.62 -7.10 -9.17
C VAL A 34 6.00 -5.89 -8.30
N VAL A 35 7.11 -5.22 -8.59
CA VAL A 35 7.49 -3.99 -7.90
C VAL A 35 6.47 -2.87 -8.13
N MET A 36 5.98 -2.72 -9.37
CA MET A 36 4.93 -1.75 -9.72
C MET A 36 3.62 -2.06 -9.01
N LEU A 37 3.19 -3.33 -9.03
CA LEU A 37 1.99 -3.79 -8.33
C LEU A 37 2.08 -3.53 -6.83
N ARG A 38 3.23 -3.84 -6.21
CA ARG A 38 3.47 -3.55 -4.79
C ARG A 38 3.29 -2.07 -4.50
N ASN A 39 3.89 -1.19 -5.29
CA ASN A 39 3.83 0.25 -5.04
C ASN A 39 2.40 0.77 -5.14
N GLN A 40 1.64 0.36 -6.16
CA GLN A 40 0.23 0.74 -6.32
C GLN A 40 -0.63 0.22 -5.18
N VAL A 41 -0.46 -1.04 -4.77
CA VAL A 41 -1.22 -1.60 -3.64
C VAL A 41 -0.91 -0.83 -2.36
N VAL A 42 0.35 -0.49 -2.10
CA VAL A 42 0.72 0.28 -0.90
C VAL A 42 0.12 1.68 -0.93
N GLN A 43 0.06 2.32 -2.10
CA GLN A 43 -0.58 3.62 -2.26
C GLN A 43 -2.07 3.57 -1.96
N GLU A 44 -2.80 2.64 -2.57
CA GLU A 44 -4.24 2.47 -2.31
C GLU A 44 -4.53 2.07 -0.84
N PHE A 45 -3.63 1.33 -0.19
CA PHE A 45 -3.75 1.03 1.23
C PHE A 45 -3.47 2.25 2.12
N GLY A 46 -2.59 3.15 1.71
CA GLY A 46 -2.39 4.46 2.36
C GLY A 46 -3.67 5.29 2.31
N ASP A 47 -4.23 5.46 1.11
CA ASP A 47 -5.49 6.18 0.89
C ASP A 47 -6.65 5.58 1.69
N LEU A 48 -6.74 4.23 1.74
CA LEU A 48 -7.71 3.52 2.56
C LEU A 48 -7.51 3.79 4.06
N SER A 49 -6.26 3.82 4.53
CA SER A 49 -5.92 4.08 5.93
C SER A 49 -6.36 5.49 6.33
N THR A 50 -6.02 6.50 5.53
CA THR A 50 -6.44 7.88 5.76
C THR A 50 -7.95 8.04 5.70
N ALA A 51 -8.64 7.33 4.79
CA ALA A 51 -10.10 7.32 4.75
C ALA A 51 -10.73 6.74 6.04
N ILE A 52 -10.09 5.73 6.64
CA ILE A 52 -10.52 5.15 7.92
C ILE A 52 -10.22 6.10 9.09
N GLY A 53 -9.03 6.71 9.13
CA GLY A 53 -8.63 7.68 10.17
C GLY A 53 -9.52 8.92 10.20
N ASN A 54 -9.98 9.37 9.03
CA ASN A 54 -10.94 10.47 8.88
C ASN A 54 -12.35 10.19 9.44
N LEU A 55 -12.61 8.98 9.95
CA LEU A 55 -13.79 8.74 10.76
C LEU A 55 -13.71 9.55 12.06
N SER A 56 -14.83 10.11 12.52
CA SER A 56 -14.88 10.82 13.81
C SER A 56 -14.57 9.86 14.96
N GLN A 57 -13.34 9.89 15.46
CA GLN A 57 -12.87 9.09 16.60
C GLN A 57 -13.07 9.79 17.96
N SER A 58 -13.45 11.07 17.95
CA SER A 58 -13.76 11.86 19.16
C SER A 58 -15.22 11.69 19.62
N TYR A 59 -15.46 11.74 20.94
CA TYR A 59 -16.80 11.74 21.53
C TYR A 59 -16.91 12.71 22.71
N GLU A 60 -18.11 13.26 22.92
CA GLU A 60 -18.42 14.13 24.07
C GLU A 60 -19.86 13.89 24.55
N TYR A 61 -20.06 13.79 25.86
CA TYR A 61 -21.37 13.98 26.47
C TYR A 61 -21.29 14.88 27.71
N GLN A 62 -22.26 15.77 27.81
CA GLN A 62 -22.27 16.86 28.77
C GLN A 62 -22.63 16.41 30.18
N GLU A 63 -22.01 17.06 31.17
CA GLU A 63 -22.43 16.95 32.57
C GLU A 63 -23.86 17.49 32.76
N ARG A 64 -24.58 16.91 33.72
CA ARG A 64 -25.94 17.36 34.05
C ARG A 64 -26.10 17.52 35.55
N THR A 65 -26.38 18.75 35.96
CA THR A 65 -26.67 19.09 37.36
C THR A 65 -28.14 19.46 37.53
N LEU A 66 -28.80 18.84 38.50
CA LEU A 66 -30.17 19.12 38.91
C LEU A 66 -30.17 19.59 40.37
N THR A 67 -30.74 20.76 40.63
CA THR A 67 -30.92 21.28 42.00
C THR A 67 -32.39 21.30 42.36
N SER A 68 -32.74 20.72 43.50
CA SER A 68 -34.09 20.69 44.04
C SER A 68 -34.10 21.02 45.54
N ALA A 69 -35.28 21.18 46.14
CA ALA A 69 -35.43 21.50 47.56
C ALA A 69 -34.79 20.46 48.51
N SER A 70 -34.54 19.24 48.03
CA SER A 70 -33.91 18.15 48.78
C SER A 70 -32.39 18.03 48.56
N GLY A 71 -31.77 18.88 47.74
CA GLY A 71 -30.33 18.86 47.46
C GLY A 71 -29.98 19.00 45.96
N THR A 72 -28.68 19.00 45.68
CA THR A 72 -28.10 19.06 44.33
C THR A 72 -27.54 17.71 43.94
N GLN A 73 -27.96 17.21 42.78
CA GLN A 73 -27.46 15.97 42.17
C GLN A 73 -26.72 16.33 40.88
N THR A 74 -25.50 15.83 40.72
CA THR A 74 -24.70 16.05 39.51
C THR A 74 -24.32 14.70 38.91
N VAL A 75 -24.48 14.57 37.60
CA VAL A 75 -23.94 13.48 36.79
C VAL A 75 -22.76 14.06 36.01
N ALA A 76 -21.57 13.50 36.22
CA ALA A 76 -20.36 13.90 35.50
C ALA A 76 -20.51 13.58 34.00
N GLY A 77 -20.03 14.49 33.16
CA GLY A 77 -19.85 14.25 31.73
C GLY A 77 -18.56 13.50 31.42
N SER A 78 -18.30 13.23 30.15
CA SER A 78 -16.95 12.90 29.69
C SER A 78 -16.77 13.24 28.21
N ASP A 79 -15.52 13.46 27.86
CA ASP A 79 -15.03 13.74 26.53
C ASP A 79 -13.78 12.91 26.23
N TYR A 80 -13.57 12.67 24.93
CA TYR A 80 -12.34 12.17 24.35
C TYR A 80 -12.13 12.91 23.03
N GLU A 81 -10.99 13.58 22.93
CA GLU A 81 -10.51 14.19 21.70
C GLU A 81 -9.37 13.33 21.16
N ASP A 82 -9.53 12.86 19.93
CA ASP A 82 -8.50 12.07 19.27
C ASP A 82 -7.30 12.95 18.91
N GLU A 83 -6.09 12.45 19.17
CA GLU A 83 -4.85 13.14 18.79
C GLU A 83 -4.44 12.74 17.38
N LEU A 84 -3.83 13.68 16.64
CA LEU A 84 -3.32 13.41 15.31
C LEU A 84 -2.25 12.32 15.33
N ASP A 85 -2.39 11.32 14.45
CA ASP A 85 -1.44 10.23 14.28
C ASP A 85 -0.66 10.30 12.93
N PRO A 86 0.43 9.52 12.77
CA PRO A 86 1.17 9.48 11.51
C PRO A 86 0.34 8.86 10.38
N GLY A 87 -0.18 9.72 9.50
CA GLY A 87 -1.08 9.33 8.41
C GLY A 87 -2.37 10.14 8.38
N ASP A 88 -2.60 10.96 9.42
CA ASP A 88 -3.67 11.95 9.44
C ASP A 88 -3.37 13.17 8.55
N GLY A 89 -4.41 13.66 7.89
CA GLY A 89 -4.36 14.84 7.03
C GLY A 89 -4.77 14.57 5.58
N ASP A 90 -4.56 15.57 4.73
CA ASP A 90 -4.77 15.43 3.28
C ASP A 90 -3.61 14.63 2.65
N ASP A 91 -3.94 13.63 1.83
CA ASP A 91 -2.98 12.91 0.97
C ASP A 91 -3.16 13.39 -0.50
N PRO A 92 -2.44 14.44 -0.93
CA PRO A 92 -2.60 14.99 -2.26
C PRO A 92 -1.93 14.11 -3.34
N PRO A 93 -2.41 14.17 -4.59
CA PRO A 93 -1.84 13.37 -5.68
C PRO A 93 -0.34 13.62 -5.85
N GLY A 94 0.44 12.54 -5.93
CA GLY A 94 1.88 12.59 -6.17
C GLY A 94 2.74 12.54 -4.91
N GLU A 95 2.15 12.43 -3.72
CA GLU A 95 2.88 12.20 -2.47
C GLU A 95 3.06 10.69 -2.19
N PRO A 96 4.04 10.31 -1.34
CA PRO A 96 4.20 8.93 -0.88
C PRO A 96 2.99 8.49 -0.04
N PRO A 97 2.69 7.18 -0.01
CA PRO A 97 1.53 6.64 0.71
C PRO A 97 1.47 7.08 2.18
N ALA A 98 0.33 7.63 2.62
CA ALA A 98 0.13 8.09 3.98
C ALA A 98 0.33 6.97 5.03
N GLY A 99 1.11 7.25 6.07
CA GLY A 99 1.31 6.38 7.24
C GLY A 99 2.08 5.06 7.01
N ILE A 100 2.37 4.68 5.75
CA ILE A 100 3.01 3.39 5.42
C ILE A 100 4.40 3.59 4.83
N SER A 101 5.43 3.20 5.58
CA SER A 101 6.82 3.25 5.12
C SER A 101 7.41 1.85 4.95
N ILE A 102 7.62 1.42 3.71
CA ILE A 102 8.36 0.18 3.39
C ILE A 102 9.78 0.57 2.96
N THR A 103 10.57 1.08 3.89
CA THR A 103 12.00 1.32 3.63
C THR A 103 12.80 0.04 3.87
N SER A 104 13.69 -0.26 2.94
CA SER A 104 14.81 -1.17 3.20
C SER A 104 15.78 -0.50 4.17
N PRO A 105 16.41 -1.23 5.13
CA PRO A 105 17.53 -0.69 5.90
C PRO A 105 18.74 -0.53 4.96
N GLY A 106 18.76 0.57 4.21
CA GLY A 106 19.76 0.95 3.23
C GLY A 106 19.62 2.44 2.90
N PRO A 107 20.60 3.07 2.23
CA PRO A 107 20.58 4.51 1.99
C PRO A 107 19.26 4.90 1.31
N THR A 108 18.59 5.90 1.87
CA THR A 108 17.30 6.42 1.42
C THR A 108 17.45 6.95 0.00
N LEU A 109 17.18 6.11 -0.99
CA LEU A 109 16.94 6.57 -2.34
C LEU A 109 15.62 7.36 -2.32
N PRO A 110 15.53 8.46 -3.09
CA PRO A 110 14.25 9.13 -3.28
C PRO A 110 13.21 8.12 -3.73
N ASN A 111 12.02 8.18 -3.12
CA ASN A 111 10.92 7.29 -3.40
C ASN A 111 10.44 7.52 -4.82
N THR A 112 11.01 6.82 -5.81
CA THR A 112 10.54 6.89 -7.21
C THR A 112 9.29 6.02 -7.35
N THR A 113 8.18 6.44 -6.73
CA THR A 113 6.90 5.74 -6.91
C THR A 113 6.51 5.89 -8.39
N PRO A 114 6.22 4.79 -9.10
CA PRO A 114 5.72 4.86 -10.46
C PRO A 114 4.38 5.59 -10.47
N GLY A 115 4.35 6.79 -11.04
CA GLY A 115 3.23 7.73 -10.96
C GLY A 115 3.65 9.21 -10.90
N GLU A 116 4.95 9.49 -10.77
CA GLU A 116 5.52 10.84 -10.67
C GLU A 116 5.90 11.51 -12.02
N ASP A 117 5.43 10.99 -13.16
CA ASP A 117 5.48 11.65 -14.48
C ASP A 117 4.09 11.66 -15.15
#